data_AF-A5YRN8-F1
#
_entry.id   AF-A5YRN8-F1
#
_cell.length_a   1.000
_cell.length_b   1.000
_cell.length_c   1.000
_cell.angle_alpha   90.00
_cell.angle_beta   90.00
_cell.angle_gamma   90.00
#
_symmetry.space_group_name_H-M   'P 1'
#
loop_
_entity.id
_entity.type
_entity.pdbx_description
1 polymer ?
#
loop_
_entity_poly.entity_id
_entity_poly.type
_entity_poly.pdbx_seq_one_letter_code
_entity_poly.pdbx_strand_id
1 'polypeptide(L)'
;HGGCGYMQPEIRREGLKLTGTWKPPKGDDDNAGQQPEKKPVSPATVLETFKRISAQDIRNLGLSNDYARPEWMIITVLPVPPPPVRPSISVDGTGQGMRGEDDLTYKLGDIIRA
;
A
#
# COMPACT_ATOMS: atom_id res chain seq x y z
N HIS A 1 16.44 7.69 21.87
CA HIS A 1 15.23 7.92 21.05
C HIS A 1 14.09 8.35 21.98
N GLY A 2 13.55 9.56 21.82
CA GLY A 2 12.44 10.09 22.64
C GLY A 2 11.07 9.60 22.17
N GLY A 3 10.89 8.28 22.08
CA GLY A 3 9.67 7.66 21.56
C GLY A 3 8.51 7.64 22.57
N CYS A 4 7.30 7.37 22.08
CA CYS A 4 6.08 7.26 22.90
C CYS A 4 5.99 5.99 23.76
N GLY A 5 6.97 5.10 23.69
CA GLY A 5 6.99 3.83 24.44
C GLY A 5 6.04 2.75 23.93
N TYR A 6 5.30 3.00 22.83
CA TYR A 6 4.40 2.00 22.26
C TYR A 6 5.17 0.83 21.65
N MET A 7 4.74 -0.39 21.99
CA MET A 7 5.37 -1.62 21.53
C MET A 7 5.26 -1.78 20.01
N GLN A 8 6.40 -2.01 19.36
CA GLN A 8 6.45 -2.23 17.92
C GLN A 8 6.09 -3.68 17.59
N PRO A 9 5.23 -3.92 16.59
CA PRO A 9 4.92 -5.28 16.15
C PRO A 9 6.07 -5.90 15.36
N GLU A 10 6.12 -7.23 15.36
CA GLU A 10 6.80 -7.99 14.32
C GLU A 10 5.91 -8.04 13.08
N ILE A 11 6.31 -7.37 12.00
CA ILE A 11 5.56 -7.34 10.74
C ILE A 11 5.97 -8.53 9.87
N ARG A 12 4.98 -9.30 9.40
CA ARG A 12 5.16 -10.37 8.40
C ARG A 12 4.30 -10.12 7.17
N ARG A 13 4.83 -10.49 6.00
CA ARG A 13 4.12 -10.44 4.73
C ARG A 13 3.59 -11.82 4.36
N GLU A 14 2.31 -11.90 4.05
CA GLU A 14 1.64 -13.10 3.54
C GLU A 14 0.86 -12.72 2.28
N GLY A 15 1.34 -13.16 1.11
CA GLY A 15 0.81 -12.73 -0.18
C GLY A 15 0.90 -11.20 -0.37
N LEU A 16 -0.26 -10.56 -0.50
CA LEU A 16 -0.44 -9.10 -0.63
C LEU A 16 -0.83 -8.40 0.69
N LYS A 17 -0.85 -9.12 1.82
CA LYS A 17 -1.22 -8.57 3.13
C LYS A 17 -0.02 -8.50 4.06
N LEU A 18 -0.07 -7.52 4.96
CA LEU A 18 0.87 -7.38 6.08
C LEU A 18 0.14 -7.66 7.39
N THR A 19 0.76 -8.43 8.28
CA THR A 19 0.24 -8.76 9.60
C THR A 19 1.27 -8.39 10.65
N GLY A 20 0.86 -7.60 11.64
CA GLY A 20 1.67 -7.27 12.82
C GLY A 20 1.39 -8.26 13.94
N THR A 21 2.44 -8.71 14.62
CA THR A 21 2.34 -9.54 15.83
C THR A 21 2.93 -8.79 17.02
N TRP A 22 2.12 -8.54 18.05
CA TRP A 22 2.56 -7.94 19.32
C TRP A 22 2.77 -9.04 20.35
N LYS A 23 3.99 -9.14 20.88
CA LYS A 23 4.35 -10.14 21.89
C LYS A 23 4.27 -9.50 23.28
N PRO A 24 3.67 -10.14 24.28
CA PRO A 24 3.70 -9.62 25.64
C PRO A 24 5.16 -9.43 26.11
N PRO A 25 5.45 -8.38 26.91
CA PRO A 25 6.80 -8.15 27.41
C PRO A 25 7.26 -9.33 28.28
N LYS A 26 8.50 -9.78 28.08
CA LYS A 26 9.09 -10.83 28.92
C LYS A 26 9.37 -10.28 30.32
N GLY A 27 8.83 -10.92 31.35
CA GLY A 27 9.13 -10.61 32.77
C GLY A 27 7.96 -10.04 33.57
N ASP A 28 6.77 -9.96 32.98
CA ASP A 28 5.55 -9.54 33.67
C ASP A 28 4.75 -10.81 34.01
N ASP A 29 4.91 -11.33 35.23
CA ASP A 29 4.29 -12.60 35.68
C ASP A 29 2.75 -12.57 35.61
N ASP A 30 2.15 -11.37 35.68
CA ASP A 30 0.71 -11.16 35.50
C ASP A 30 0.24 -11.36 34.04
N ASN A 31 1.16 -11.35 33.07
CA ASN A 31 0.89 -11.56 31.64
C ASN A 31 1.44 -12.90 31.11
N ALA A 32 1.90 -13.78 32.00
CA ALA A 32 2.42 -15.12 31.69
C ALA A 32 1.32 -16.07 31.18
N GLY A 33 0.84 -15.82 29.96
CA GLY A 33 -0.24 -16.61 29.34
C GLY A 33 -0.97 -15.89 28.21
N GLN A 34 -0.77 -14.58 28.03
CA GLN A 34 -1.37 -13.87 26.89
C GLN A 34 -0.75 -14.35 25.58
N GLN A 35 -1.61 -14.83 24.68
CA GLN A 35 -1.18 -15.18 23.33
C GLN A 35 -0.77 -13.92 22.56
N PRO A 36 0.23 -14.02 21.67
CA PRO A 36 0.62 -12.90 20.83
C PRO A 36 -0.58 -12.39 20.02
N GLU A 37 -0.85 -11.10 20.11
CA GLU A 37 -1.94 -10.48 19.36
C GLU A 37 -1.50 -10.32 17.91
N LYS A 38 -2.31 -10.83 16.97
CA LYS A 38 -2.10 -10.66 15.52
C LYS A 38 -3.16 -9.73 14.95
N LYS A 39 -2.73 -8.65 14.32
CA LYS A 39 -3.62 -7.71 13.63
C LYS A 39 -3.15 -7.43 12.20
N PRO A 40 -4.07 -7.31 11.23
CA PRO A 40 -3.71 -6.85 9.90
C PRO A 40 -3.19 -5.41 9.95
N VAL A 41 -2.10 -5.15 9.23
CA VAL A 41 -1.57 -3.80 9.03
C VAL A 41 -2.22 -3.25 7.77
N SER A 42 -3.28 -2.47 7.95
CA SER A 42 -4.05 -1.92 6.82
C SER A 42 -3.26 -0.82 6.10
N PRO A 43 -3.43 -0.67 4.77
CA PRO A 43 -2.82 0.43 4.03
C PRO A 43 -3.20 1.82 4.58
N ALA A 44 -4.42 1.99 5.08
CA ALA A 44 -4.89 3.24 5.67
C ALA A 44 -4.11 3.62 6.95
N THR A 45 -3.85 2.65 7.83
CA THR A 45 -3.05 2.88 9.04
C THR A 45 -1.60 3.21 8.70
N VAL A 46 -1.02 2.53 7.69
CA VAL A 46 0.34 2.81 7.21
C VAL A 46 0.43 4.21 6.62
N LEU A 47 -0.54 4.60 5.79
CA LEU A 47 -0.59 5.93 5.19
C LEU A 47 -0.58 7.04 6.26
N GLU A 48 -1.42 6.92 7.28
CA GLU A 48 -1.47 7.90 8.38
C GLU A 48 -0.17 7.94 9.18
N THR A 49 0.45 6.78 9.39
CA THR A 49 1.75 6.70 10.07
C THR A 49 2.85 7.36 9.24
N PHE A 50 2.91 7.09 7.94
CA PHE A 50 3.92 7.65 7.03
C PHE A 50 3.80 9.18 6.89
N LYS A 51 2.58 9.73 6.87
CA LYS A 51 2.35 11.19 6.87
C LYS A 51 2.92 11.90 8.11
N ARG A 52 3.02 11.20 9.23
CA ARG A 52 3.53 11.75 10.51
C ARG A 52 5.06 11.67 10.63
N ILE A 53 5.75 10.99 9.71
CA ILE A 53 7.21 10.93 9.72
C ILE A 53 7.74 12.34 9.41
N SER A 54 8.68 12.82 10.23
CA SER A 54 9.24 14.16 10.05
C SER A 54 10.10 14.24 8.78
N ALA A 55 10.21 15.44 8.20
CA ALA A 55 11.04 15.64 7.00
C ALA A 55 12.52 15.26 7.23
N GLN A 56 13.01 15.43 8.46
CA GLN A 56 14.36 15.02 8.84
C GLN A 56 14.49 13.50 8.89
N ASP A 57 13.51 12.79 9.47
CA ASP A 57 13.52 11.34 9.51
C ASP A 57 13.38 10.73 8.12
N ILE A 58 12.58 11.33 7.23
CA ILE A 58 12.49 10.94 5.81
C ILE A 58 13.88 10.99 5.15
N ARG A 59 14.66 12.07 5.38
CA ARG A 59 16.04 12.17 4.88
C ARG A 59 16.97 11.13 5.51
N ASN A 60 16.85 10.90 6.82
CA ASN A 60 17.64 9.90 7.53
C ASN A 60 17.37 8.48 7.01
N LEU A 61 16.15 8.21 6.55
CA LEU A 61 15.76 6.96 5.89
C LEU A 61 16.29 6.84 4.44
N GLY A 62 16.93 7.88 3.90
CA GLY A 62 17.45 7.91 2.53
C GLY A 62 16.41 8.28 1.46
N LEU A 63 15.26 8.84 1.86
CA LEU A 63 14.19 9.26 0.96
C LEU A 63 14.20 10.77 0.69
N SER A 64 13.49 11.19 -0.36
CA SER A 64 13.36 12.61 -0.74
C SER A 64 12.00 13.17 -0.29
N ASN A 65 12.01 14.35 0.32
CA ASN A 65 10.79 15.08 0.67
C ASN A 65 10.05 15.65 -0.55
N ASP A 66 10.75 15.83 -1.66
CA ASP A 66 10.19 16.48 -2.86
C ASP A 66 9.77 15.47 -3.92
N TYR A 67 10.40 14.29 -3.95
CA TYR A 67 10.22 13.32 -5.04
C TYR A 67 9.83 11.91 -4.59
N ALA A 68 10.04 11.54 -3.33
CA ALA A 68 9.92 10.16 -2.88
C ALA A 68 9.44 10.06 -1.42
N ARG A 69 8.38 10.78 -1.08
CA ARG A 69 7.80 10.71 0.26
C ARG A 69 7.18 9.33 0.52
N PRO A 70 7.35 8.76 1.72
CA PRO A 70 6.93 7.38 1.99
C PRO A 70 5.42 7.16 1.85
N GLU A 71 4.60 8.16 2.20
CA GLU A 71 3.15 8.07 2.03
C GLU A 71 2.71 7.90 0.57
N TRP A 72 3.53 8.28 -0.41
CA TRP A 72 3.23 8.12 -1.84
C TRP A 72 3.39 6.67 -2.33
N MET A 73 4.00 5.79 -1.54
CA MET A 73 4.01 4.35 -1.83
C MET A 73 2.62 3.72 -1.70
N ILE A 74 1.68 4.38 -1.02
CA ILE A 74 0.30 3.93 -0.88
C ILE A 74 -0.58 4.65 -1.91
N ILE A 75 -1.14 3.89 -2.85
CA ILE A 75 -1.99 4.44 -3.92
C ILE A 75 -3.35 4.84 -3.35
N THR A 76 -3.62 6.14 -3.30
CA THR A 76 -4.96 6.70 -3.00
C THR A 76 -5.68 7.21 -4.23
N VAL A 77 -4.93 7.54 -5.27
CA VAL A 77 -5.44 7.96 -6.59
C VAL A 77 -4.69 7.15 -7.63
N LEU A 78 -5.41 6.33 -8.40
CA LEU A 78 -4.82 5.54 -9.47
C LEU A 78 -4.88 6.34 -10.79
N PRO A 79 -3.73 6.72 -11.38
CA PRO A 79 -3.74 7.44 -12.65
C PRO A 79 -4.24 6.53 -13.78
N VAL A 80 -5.16 7.07 -14.60
CA VAL A 80 -5.65 6.38 -15.80
C VAL A 80 -4.85 6.87 -17.01
N PRO A 81 -4.12 5.98 -17.71
CA PRO A 81 -3.33 6.37 -18.87
C PRO A 81 -4.22 6.79 -20.06
N PRO A 82 -3.74 7.71 -20.93
CA PRO A 82 -4.49 8.19 -22.08
C PRO A 82 -4.56 7.12 -23.20
N PRO A 83 -5.50 7.24 -24.17
CA PRO A 83 -5.69 6.25 -25.24
C PRO A 83 -4.44 5.81 -26.01
N PRO A 84 -3.43 6.67 -26.29
CA PRO A 84 -2.20 6.21 -26.94
C PRO A 84 -1.41 5.17 -26.16
N VAL A 85 -1.59 5.09 -24.85
CA VAL A 85 -0.96 4.11 -23.95
C VAL A 85 -1.86 2.89 -23.73
N ARG A 86 -3.13 2.96 -24.14
CA ARG A 86 -4.12 1.87 -24.10
C ARG A 86 -4.91 1.79 -25.42
N PRO A 87 -4.24 1.51 -26.55
CA PRO A 87 -4.83 1.65 -27.87
C PRO A 87 -5.91 0.59 -28.13
N SER A 88 -7.01 0.98 -28.77
CA SER A 88 -8.01 0.01 -29.25
C SER A 88 -7.74 -0.42 -30.69
N ILE A 89 -8.04 -1.68 -30.98
CA ILE A 89 -7.98 -2.25 -32.33
C ILE A 89 -9.40 -2.34 -32.90
N SER A 90 -9.58 -1.88 -34.15
CA SER A 90 -10.79 -2.18 -34.92
C SER A 90 -10.54 -3.43 -35.76
N VAL A 91 -11.35 -4.47 -35.58
CA VAL A 91 -11.16 -5.78 -36.25
C VAL A 91 -11.18 -5.64 -37.77
N ASP A 92 -11.98 -4.70 -38.31
CA ASP A 92 -12.18 -4.56 -39.76
C ASP A 92 -11.48 -3.33 -40.37
N GLY A 93 -10.73 -2.54 -39.60
CA GLY A 93 -10.04 -1.32 -40.06
C GLY A 93 -10.94 -0.15 -40.51
N THR A 94 -12.27 -0.36 -40.60
CA THR A 94 -13.25 0.62 -41.09
C THR A 94 -13.81 1.54 -40.00
N GLY A 95 -13.42 1.35 -38.74
CA GLY A 95 -13.92 2.12 -37.59
C GLY A 95 -15.40 1.89 -37.23
N GLN A 96 -16.14 1.10 -38.02
CA GLN A 96 -17.56 0.77 -37.85
C GLN A 96 -17.81 -0.68 -37.36
N GLY A 97 -16.76 -1.50 -37.25
CA GLY A 97 -16.84 -2.89 -36.75
C GLY A 97 -16.65 -3.02 -35.23
N MET A 98 -16.68 -4.26 -34.73
CA MET A 98 -16.40 -4.57 -33.32
C MET A 98 -14.99 -4.06 -32.95
N ARG A 99 -14.89 -3.38 -31.81
CA ARG A 99 -13.63 -2.87 -31.27
C ARG A 99 -13.12 -3.82 -30.19
N GLY A 100 -11.86 -4.25 -30.31
CA GLY A 100 -11.11 -4.86 -29.22
C GLY A 100 -10.37 -3.77 -28.46
N GLU A 101 -10.72 -3.56 -27.20
CA GLU A 101 -10.00 -2.60 -26.35
C GLU A 101 -8.67 -3.20 -25.87
N ASP A 102 -7.75 -2.35 -25.45
CA ASP A 102 -6.48 -2.79 -24.84
C ASP A 102 -6.71 -3.54 -23.52
N ASP A 103 -5.84 -4.51 -23.18
CA ASP A 103 -5.88 -5.26 -21.92
C ASP A 103 -5.84 -4.35 -20.68
N LEU A 104 -5.11 -3.22 -20.74
CA LEU A 104 -5.11 -2.23 -19.66
C LEU A 104 -6.50 -1.64 -19.44
N THR A 105 -7.26 -1.38 -20.51
CA THR A 105 -8.62 -0.87 -20.41
C THR A 105 -9.54 -1.90 -19.74
N TYR A 106 -9.41 -3.19 -20.11
CA TYR A 106 -10.18 -4.24 -19.45
C TYR A 106 -9.83 -4.38 -17.97
N LYS A 107 -8.54 -4.36 -17.61
CA LYS A 107 -8.11 -4.46 -16.20
C LYS A 107 -8.48 -3.24 -15.37
N LEU A 108 -8.43 -2.04 -15.93
CA LEU A 108 -8.96 -0.85 -15.25
C LEU A 108 -10.47 -0.97 -15.03
N GLY A 109 -11.21 -1.53 -15.99
CA GLY A 109 -12.63 -1.85 -15.83
C GLY A 109 -12.90 -2.87 -14.72
N ASP A 110 -12.05 -3.87 -14.53
CA ASP A 110 -12.14 -4.81 -13.41
C ASP A 110 -11.86 -4.12 -12.07
N ILE A 111 -10.83 -3.27 -12.00
CA ILE A 111 -10.46 -2.53 -10.78
C ILE A 111 -11.57 -1.58 -10.32
N ILE A 112 -12.28 -0.92 -11.24
CA ILE A 112 -13.38 -0.01 -10.91
C ILE A 112 -14.61 -0.77 -10.39
N ARG A 113 -14.81 -2.03 -10.83
CA ARG A 113 -15.99 -2.85 -10.48
C ARG A 113 -15.83 -3.64 -9.18
N ALA A 114 -14.59 -3.94 -8.79
CA ALA A 114 -14.27 -4.68 -7.58
C ALA A 114 -14.54 -3.86 -6.31
#